data_AF-U4KJP0-F1
#
_entry.id   AF-U4KJP0-F1
#
_cell.length_a   1.000
_cell.length_b   1.000
_cell.length_c   1.000
_cell.angle_alpha   90.00
_cell.angle_beta   90.00
_cell.angle_gamma   90.00
#
_symmetry.space_group_name_H-M   'P 1'
#
loop_
_entity.id
_entity.type
_entity.pdbx_description
1 polymer ?
#
loop_
_entity_poly.entity_id
_entity_poly.type
_entity_poly.pdbx_seq_one_letter_code
_entity_poly.pdbx_strand_id
1 'polypeptide(L)'
;MFFLKFLINLFKPRNWGLLVYMAINAFFFTIVFEYLLQLVFKTTDIMWYYIVPVYIILLFIMLSSFGENIFNAMRKMREIPKNSETEHIYELFNEVYSNAKKNNNSISNKVKLYYIDDENINAFAFGRNTIGVTAGSLQLDDEAFKGILAHEFGHLYAQDSHVNLGIMATSFSMQFAIYAVSLLFLFFTYIIDIIITAVLNKTNFGKTEKILLFSTIVIAIRSIIINVWTFIGRVLVSIASRKQEYKADAYASKIGYNEGLYSALTILSEGEQTQSFVNYILYGTHPSTDKRLLALENK
;
A
#
# COMPACT_ATOMS: atom_id res chain seq x y z
N MET A 1 11.51 19.93 4.76
CA MET A 1 10.47 19.92 5.81
C MET A 1 9.56 18.68 5.78
N PHE A 2 9.16 18.13 4.61
CA PHE A 2 8.30 16.93 4.55
C PHE A 2 8.90 15.69 5.19
N PHE A 3 10.13 15.32 4.83
CA PHE A 3 10.77 14.10 5.35
C PHE A 3 10.87 14.09 6.87
N LEU A 4 11.17 15.25 7.48
CA LEU A 4 11.16 15.42 8.93
C LEU A 4 9.76 15.20 9.52
N LYS A 5 8.71 15.77 8.91
CA LYS A 5 7.32 15.52 9.33
C LYS A 5 6.94 14.04 9.22
N PHE A 6 7.36 13.38 8.14
CA PHE A 6 7.19 11.95 7.96
C PHE A 6 7.85 11.16 9.09
N LEU A 7 9.12 11.42 9.40
CA LEU A 7 9.82 10.74 10.50
C LEU A 7 9.11 10.98 11.85
N ILE A 8 8.79 12.23 12.19
CA ILE A 8 8.10 12.55 13.43
C ILE A 8 6.75 11.80 13.52
N ASN A 9 6.00 11.73 12.41
CA ASN A 9 4.74 11.00 12.40
C ASN A 9 4.93 9.48 12.49
N LEU A 10 5.96 8.93 11.83
CA LEU A 10 6.28 7.51 11.84
C LEU A 10 6.62 6.99 13.25
N PHE A 11 7.35 7.77 14.05
CA PHE A 11 7.74 7.40 15.43
C PHE A 11 6.63 7.62 16.47
N LYS A 12 5.43 8.08 16.09
CA LYS A 12 4.31 8.19 17.05
C LYS A 12 3.90 6.81 17.55
N PRO A 13 3.51 6.65 18.84
CA PRO A 13 3.15 5.34 19.42
C PRO A 13 2.05 4.60 18.67
N ARG A 14 1.17 5.29 17.92
CA ARG A 14 0.12 4.65 17.12
C ARG A 14 0.64 3.91 15.88
N ASN A 15 1.84 4.25 15.40
CA ASN A 15 2.41 3.74 14.16
C ASN A 15 3.49 2.66 14.39
N TRP A 16 3.62 2.14 15.61
CA TRP A 16 4.66 1.18 15.98
C TRP A 16 4.66 -0.08 15.08
N GLY A 17 3.49 -0.63 14.75
CA GLY A 17 3.38 -1.82 13.91
C GLY A 17 3.87 -1.56 12.48
N LEU A 18 3.63 -0.34 11.97
CA LEU A 18 4.10 0.10 10.66
C LEU A 18 5.61 0.34 10.66
N LEU A 19 6.14 0.93 11.74
CA LEU A 19 7.58 1.10 11.93
C LEU A 19 8.30 -0.26 11.99
N VAL A 20 7.74 -1.23 12.73
CA VAL A 20 8.29 -2.60 12.80
C VAL A 20 8.27 -3.25 11.41
N TYR A 21 7.16 -3.16 10.68
CA TYR A 21 7.07 -3.72 9.33
C TYR A 21 8.08 -3.08 8.36
N MET A 22 8.24 -1.76 8.41
CA MET A 22 9.25 -1.05 7.61
C MET A 22 10.69 -1.45 7.97
N ALA A 23 10.99 -1.58 9.27
CA ALA A 23 12.31 -2.00 9.73
C ALA A 23 12.64 -3.44 9.29
N ILE A 24 11.65 -4.33 9.36
CA ILE A 24 11.72 -5.68 8.86
C ILE A 24 12.01 -5.70 7.35
N ASN A 25 11.27 -4.92 6.55
CA ASN A 25 11.52 -4.80 5.10
C ASN A 25 12.94 -4.29 4.80
N ALA A 26 13.41 -3.28 5.54
CA ALA A 26 14.76 -2.74 5.38
C ALA A 26 15.83 -3.79 5.72
N PHE A 27 15.65 -4.52 6.82
CA PHE A 27 16.57 -5.57 7.23
C PHE A 27 16.70 -6.68 6.19
N PHE A 28 15.58 -7.22 5.70
CA PHE A 28 15.63 -8.25 4.65
C PHE A 28 16.18 -7.71 3.33
N PHE A 29 15.84 -6.47 2.95
CA PHE A 29 16.45 -5.82 1.80
C PHE A 29 17.98 -5.79 1.93
N THR A 30 18.51 -5.39 3.09
CA THR A 30 19.96 -5.33 3.31
C THR A 30 20.62 -6.71 3.24
N ILE A 31 20.03 -7.75 3.84
CA ILE A 31 20.57 -9.11 3.77
C ILE A 31 20.59 -9.64 2.33
N VAL A 32 19.49 -9.44 1.61
CA VAL A 32 19.38 -9.90 0.22
C VAL A 32 20.45 -9.23 -0.63
N PHE A 33 20.52 -7.90 -0.60
CA PHE A 33 21.49 -7.17 -1.42
C PHE A 33 22.93 -7.45 -1.00
N GLU A 34 23.20 -7.67 0.28
CA GLU A 34 24.52 -8.10 0.77
C GLU A 34 24.94 -9.40 0.08
N TYR A 35 24.09 -10.42 0.13
CA TYR A 35 24.36 -11.70 -0.52
C TYR A 35 24.55 -11.56 -2.04
N LEU A 36 23.74 -10.71 -2.70
CA LEU A 36 23.86 -10.45 -4.12
C LEU A 36 25.19 -9.80 -4.49
N LEU A 37 25.62 -8.78 -3.73
CA LEU A 37 26.89 -8.10 -3.98
C LEU A 37 28.08 -9.02 -3.71
N GLN A 38 28.04 -9.80 -2.63
CA GLN A 38 29.07 -10.80 -2.33
C GLN A 38 29.22 -11.84 -3.45
N LEU A 39 28.10 -12.30 -4.04
CA LEU A 39 28.11 -13.22 -5.18
C LEU A 39 28.70 -12.58 -6.44
N VAL A 40 28.33 -11.33 -6.75
CA VAL A 40 28.81 -10.60 -7.94
C VAL A 40 30.30 -10.26 -7.84
N PHE A 41 30.75 -9.74 -6.70
CA PHE A 41 32.13 -9.32 -6.47
C PHE A 41 33.03 -10.44 -5.94
N LYS A 42 32.47 -11.63 -5.66
CA LYS A 42 33.18 -12.78 -5.09
C LYS A 42 33.96 -12.42 -3.81
N THR A 43 33.31 -11.66 -2.92
CA THR A 43 33.86 -11.25 -1.63
C THR A 43 33.00 -11.77 -0.48
N THR A 44 33.57 -11.87 0.71
CA THR A 44 32.85 -12.12 1.97
C THR A 44 32.79 -10.88 2.86
N ASP A 45 33.36 -9.76 2.40
CA ASP A 45 33.34 -8.49 3.14
C ASP A 45 31.91 -7.99 3.30
N ILE A 46 31.62 -7.40 4.47
CA ILE A 46 30.31 -6.81 4.76
C ILE A 46 30.19 -5.45 4.06
N MET A 47 29.24 -5.31 3.14
CA MET A 47 29.08 -4.16 2.23
C MET A 47 27.95 -3.21 2.63
N TRP A 48 27.50 -3.26 3.89
CA TRP A 48 26.37 -2.45 4.39
C TRP A 48 26.55 -0.94 4.19
N TYR A 49 27.80 -0.47 4.24
CA TYR A 49 28.14 0.93 4.03
C TYR A 49 27.84 1.43 2.61
N TYR A 50 27.67 0.54 1.62
CA TYR A 50 27.15 0.88 0.31
C TYR A 50 25.63 0.68 0.21
N ILE A 51 25.11 -0.40 0.80
CA ILE A 51 23.69 -0.79 0.65
C ILE A 51 22.77 0.18 1.38
N VAL A 52 23.12 0.55 2.62
CA VAL A 52 22.26 1.41 3.46
C VAL A 52 22.07 2.80 2.84
N PRO A 53 23.12 3.51 2.37
CA PRO A 53 22.93 4.77 1.66
C PRO A 53 22.06 4.66 0.41
N VAL A 54 22.25 3.61 -0.41
CA VAL A 54 21.43 3.37 -1.61
C VAL A 54 19.96 3.17 -1.22
N TYR A 55 19.70 2.37 -0.19
CA TYR A 55 18.35 2.15 0.31
C TYR A 55 17.69 3.44 0.80
N ILE A 56 18.44 4.26 1.56
CA ILE A 56 17.95 5.57 2.03
C ILE A 56 17.62 6.47 0.84
N ILE A 57 18.49 6.54 -0.18
CA ILE A 57 18.24 7.33 -1.41
C ILE A 57 16.96 6.85 -2.11
N LEU A 58 16.78 5.53 -2.27
CA LEU A 58 15.57 4.96 -2.87
C LEU A 58 14.32 5.34 -2.07
N LEU A 59 14.37 5.27 -0.74
CA LEU A 59 13.27 5.72 0.11
C LEU A 59 13.00 7.22 -0.06
N PHE A 60 14.01 8.07 -0.15
CA PHE A 60 13.83 9.50 -0.40
C PHE A 60 13.16 9.77 -1.74
N ILE A 61 13.55 9.06 -2.80
CA ILE A 61 12.95 9.16 -4.13
C ILE A 61 11.48 8.74 -4.07
N MET A 62 11.17 7.62 -3.43
CA MET A 62 9.79 7.11 -3.30
C MET A 62 8.92 7.99 -2.39
N LEU A 63 9.49 8.64 -1.37
CA LEU A 63 8.79 9.60 -0.52
C LEU A 63 8.64 10.99 -1.15
N SER A 64 9.19 11.20 -2.35
CA SER A 64 9.06 12.45 -3.10
C SER A 64 7.81 12.46 -3.98
N SER A 65 7.52 13.60 -4.62
CA SER A 65 6.42 13.70 -5.59
C SER A 65 6.60 12.74 -6.78
N PHE A 66 7.84 12.32 -7.07
CA PHE A 66 8.09 11.31 -8.09
C PHE A 66 7.50 9.94 -7.71
N GLY A 67 7.71 9.50 -6.46
CA GLY A 67 7.09 8.26 -5.97
C GLY A 67 5.57 8.33 -5.89
N GLU A 68 5.02 9.50 -5.53
CA GLU A 68 3.57 9.74 -5.61
C GLU A 68 3.04 9.55 -7.05
N ASN A 69 3.74 10.10 -8.04
CA ASN A 69 3.36 9.95 -9.45
C ASN A 69 3.49 8.51 -9.97
N ILE A 70 4.55 7.79 -9.58
CA ILE A 70 4.69 6.35 -9.90
C ILE A 70 3.47 5.61 -9.37
N PHE A 71 3.08 5.85 -8.12
CA PHE A 71 1.93 5.17 -7.53
C PHE A 71 0.63 5.47 -8.26
N ASN A 72 0.38 6.75 -8.55
CA ASN A 72 -0.80 7.17 -9.30
C ASN A 72 -0.88 6.42 -10.64
N ALA A 73 0.26 6.27 -11.34
CA ALA A 73 0.33 5.50 -12.58
C ALA A 73 0.07 4.00 -12.36
N MET A 74 0.66 3.39 -11.32
CA MET A 74 0.47 1.96 -11.01
C MET A 74 -0.98 1.62 -10.68
N ARG A 75 -1.70 2.54 -10.02
CA ARG A 75 -3.14 2.40 -9.74
C ARG A 75 -4.04 2.87 -10.87
N LYS A 76 -3.47 3.27 -12.01
CA LYS A 76 -4.19 3.82 -13.17
C LYS A 76 -5.11 4.99 -12.80
N MET A 77 -4.73 5.77 -11.79
CA MET A 77 -5.47 6.94 -11.33
C MET A 77 -5.39 8.04 -12.40
N ARG A 78 -6.54 8.61 -12.76
CA ARG A 78 -6.63 9.73 -13.72
C ARG A 78 -7.13 10.96 -12.99
N GLU A 79 -6.47 12.11 -13.16
CA GLU A 79 -6.96 13.36 -12.58
C GLU A 79 -8.34 13.67 -13.19
N ILE A 80 -9.33 13.98 -12.35
CA ILE A 80 -10.67 14.30 -12.84
C ILE A 80 -10.58 15.63 -13.59
N PRO A 81 -10.90 15.70 -14.89
CA PRO A 81 -10.82 16.96 -15.64
C PRO A 81 -11.80 17.96 -15.03
N LYS A 82 -11.44 19.24 -14.96
CA LYS A 82 -12.37 20.29 -14.54
C LYS A 82 -13.17 20.77 -15.74
N ASN A 83 -14.38 20.27 -15.89
CA ASN A 83 -15.32 20.63 -16.95
C ASN A 83 -16.76 20.68 -16.41
N SER A 84 -17.72 21.08 -17.25
CA SER A 84 -19.14 21.18 -16.86
C SER A 84 -19.74 19.86 -16.36
N GLU A 85 -19.24 18.71 -16.82
CA GLU A 85 -19.76 17.39 -16.42
C GLU A 85 -19.31 16.97 -15.01
N THR A 86 -18.22 17.55 -14.51
CA THR A 86 -17.59 17.20 -13.22
C THR A 86 -17.66 18.34 -12.21
N GLU A 87 -18.32 19.44 -12.58
CA GLU A 87 -18.44 20.65 -11.76
C GLU A 87 -19.07 20.33 -10.41
N HIS A 88 -20.17 19.58 -10.40
CA HIS A 88 -20.84 19.10 -9.17
C HIS A 88 -19.88 18.35 -8.23
N ILE A 89 -19.08 17.41 -8.77
CA ILE A 89 -18.11 16.65 -7.97
C ILE A 89 -17.08 17.60 -7.33
N TYR A 90 -16.61 18.59 -8.08
CA TYR A 90 -15.68 19.58 -7.59
C TYR A 90 -16.30 20.54 -6.57
N GLU A 91 -17.58 20.86 -6.67
CA GLU A 91 -18.32 21.63 -5.66
C GLU A 91 -18.35 20.89 -4.33
N LEU A 92 -18.78 19.62 -4.33
CA LEU A 92 -18.78 18.76 -3.14
C LEU A 92 -17.37 18.63 -2.54
N PHE A 93 -16.37 18.39 -3.39
CA PHE A 93 -14.97 18.30 -2.96
C PHE A 93 -14.47 19.60 -2.33
N ASN A 94 -14.73 20.75 -2.97
CA ASN A 94 -14.25 22.04 -2.48
C ASN A 94 -14.94 22.47 -1.18
N GLU A 95 -16.21 22.10 -0.99
CA GLU A 95 -16.95 22.33 0.25
C GLU A 95 -16.25 21.62 1.43
N VAL A 96 -16.07 20.30 1.31
CA VAL A 96 -15.42 19.48 2.34
C VAL A 96 -13.97 19.92 2.55
N TYR A 97 -13.24 20.19 1.47
CA TYR A 97 -11.85 20.63 1.54
C TYR A 97 -11.69 21.96 2.29
N SER A 98 -12.59 22.91 2.04
CA SER A 98 -12.59 24.22 2.71
C SER A 98 -12.90 24.07 4.20
N ASN A 99 -13.87 23.23 4.56
CA ASN A 99 -14.21 22.93 5.95
C ASN A 99 -13.09 22.18 6.68
N ALA A 100 -12.43 21.23 6.02
CA ALA A 100 -11.27 20.54 6.55
C ALA A 100 -10.10 21.51 6.83
N LYS A 101 -9.88 22.49 5.95
CA LYS A 101 -8.82 23.49 6.14
C LYS A 101 -9.09 24.53 7.21
N LYS A 102 -10.35 24.96 7.40
CA LYS A 102 -10.71 25.90 8.48
C LYS A 102 -10.23 25.39 9.85
N ASN A 103 -10.20 24.06 10.03
CA ASN A 103 -9.86 23.41 11.27
C ASN A 103 -8.35 23.14 11.45
N ASN A 104 -7.51 23.25 10.41
CA ASN A 104 -6.04 23.19 10.50
C ASN A 104 -5.30 23.46 9.18
N ASN A 105 -4.11 24.06 9.27
CA ASN A 105 -3.23 24.32 8.13
C ASN A 105 -2.27 23.15 7.78
N SER A 106 -2.52 21.93 8.30
CA SER A 106 -1.70 20.75 8.01
C SER A 106 -1.97 20.15 6.63
N ILE A 107 -3.18 20.32 6.11
CA ILE A 107 -3.60 19.86 4.78
C ILE A 107 -2.99 20.77 3.72
N SER A 108 -2.40 20.17 2.69
CA SER A 108 -1.73 20.89 1.61
C SER A 108 -2.68 21.78 0.82
N ASN A 109 -2.15 22.85 0.22
CA ASN A 109 -2.91 23.71 -0.71
C ASN A 109 -3.11 23.09 -2.10
N LYS A 110 -2.47 21.96 -2.38
CA LYS A 110 -2.39 21.36 -3.71
C LYS A 110 -3.12 20.02 -3.80
N VAL A 111 -4.05 19.74 -2.90
CA VAL A 111 -4.84 18.49 -2.96
C VAL A 111 -5.62 18.43 -4.27
N LYS A 112 -5.52 17.31 -4.96
CA LYS A 112 -6.14 17.00 -6.24
C LYS A 112 -6.99 15.75 -6.12
N LEU A 113 -8.08 15.73 -6.90
CA LEU A 113 -9.02 14.62 -6.97
C LEU A 113 -8.73 13.77 -8.21
N TYR A 114 -8.69 12.46 -8.01
CA TYR A 114 -8.41 11.47 -9.05
C TYR A 114 -9.55 10.46 -9.13
N TYR A 115 -9.85 10.02 -10.35
CA TYR A 115 -10.79 8.96 -10.66
C TYR A 115 -10.07 7.62 -10.83
N ILE A 116 -10.77 6.56 -10.39
CA ILE A 116 -10.37 5.17 -10.50
C ILE A 116 -11.54 4.40 -11.10
N ASP A 117 -11.26 3.67 -12.17
CA ASP A 117 -12.24 2.86 -12.87
C ASP A 117 -12.50 1.55 -12.12
N ASP A 118 -13.30 1.64 -11.07
CA ASP A 118 -13.70 0.55 -10.19
C ASP A 118 -15.14 0.78 -9.72
N GLU A 119 -15.99 -0.23 -9.89
CA GLU A 119 -17.41 -0.16 -9.51
C GLU A 119 -17.62 -0.31 -8.00
N ASN A 120 -16.63 -0.82 -7.26
CA ASN A 120 -16.70 -0.89 -5.81
C ASN A 120 -16.64 0.51 -5.20
N ILE A 121 -17.49 0.77 -4.19
CA ILE A 121 -17.45 2.02 -3.42
C ILE A 121 -16.14 2.06 -2.63
N ASN A 122 -15.25 2.99 -2.98
CA ASN A 122 -14.00 3.20 -2.28
C ASN A 122 -13.45 4.62 -2.53
N ALA A 123 -12.72 5.15 -1.56
CA ALA A 123 -11.88 6.32 -1.74
C ALA A 123 -10.59 6.13 -0.92
N PHE A 124 -9.54 6.85 -1.27
CA PHE A 124 -8.34 6.86 -0.44
C PHE A 124 -7.51 8.14 -0.62
N ALA A 125 -6.97 8.63 0.48
CA ALA A 125 -5.94 9.63 0.53
C ALA A 125 -4.55 9.01 0.36
N PHE A 126 -3.77 9.54 -0.57
CA PHE A 126 -2.41 9.09 -0.82
C PHE A 126 -1.40 10.23 -0.88
N GLY A 127 -0.20 9.97 -0.36
CA GLY A 127 0.87 10.96 -0.33
C GLY A 127 0.42 12.26 0.34
N ARG A 128 0.83 13.40 -0.23
CA ARG A 128 0.56 14.73 0.36
C ARG A 128 -0.71 15.40 -0.17
N ASN A 129 -1.09 15.05 -1.40
CA ASN A 129 -1.88 15.91 -2.27
C ASN A 129 -2.91 15.13 -3.10
N THR A 130 -3.15 13.86 -2.82
CA THR A 130 -3.98 13.02 -3.70
C THR A 130 -5.12 12.41 -2.91
N ILE A 131 -6.33 12.59 -3.42
CA ILE A 131 -7.51 11.80 -3.05
C ILE A 131 -7.96 11.08 -4.30
N GLY A 132 -8.04 9.76 -4.23
CA GLY A 132 -8.63 8.91 -5.27
C GLY A 132 -10.06 8.54 -4.90
N VAL A 133 -10.98 8.61 -5.85
CA VAL A 133 -12.36 8.15 -5.73
C VAL A 133 -12.66 7.17 -6.86
N THR A 134 -13.40 6.11 -6.55
CA THR A 134 -13.82 5.10 -7.53
C THR A 134 -15.11 5.51 -8.24
N ALA A 135 -15.43 4.85 -9.35
CA ALA A 135 -16.71 5.00 -10.04
C ALA A 135 -17.89 4.69 -9.10
N GLY A 136 -17.77 3.65 -8.28
CA GLY A 136 -18.78 3.31 -7.27
C GLY A 136 -19.03 4.43 -6.26
N SER A 137 -17.98 5.10 -5.78
CA SER A 137 -18.14 6.22 -4.82
C SER A 137 -18.82 7.44 -5.43
N LEU A 138 -18.69 7.66 -6.74
CA LEU A 138 -19.36 8.75 -7.45
C LEU A 138 -20.85 8.51 -7.67
N GLN A 139 -21.34 7.29 -7.43
CA GLN A 139 -22.77 6.95 -7.51
C GLN A 139 -23.51 7.15 -6.19
N LEU A 140 -22.79 7.45 -5.11
CA LEU A 140 -23.39 7.76 -3.81
C LEU A 140 -24.16 9.08 -3.85
N ASP A 141 -25.10 9.23 -2.92
CA ASP A 141 -25.71 10.53 -2.67
C ASP A 141 -24.67 11.55 -2.18
N ASP A 142 -24.96 12.84 -2.39
CA ASP A 142 -24.03 13.93 -2.10
C ASP A 142 -23.54 13.92 -0.65
N GLU A 143 -24.39 13.60 0.32
CA GLU A 143 -24.01 13.60 1.74
C GLU A 143 -23.12 12.41 2.07
N ALA A 144 -23.45 11.22 1.57
CA ALA A 144 -22.60 10.04 1.68
C ALA A 144 -21.23 10.24 1.02
N PHE A 145 -21.19 10.82 -0.17
CA PHE A 145 -19.94 11.14 -0.86
C PHE A 145 -19.10 12.17 -0.08
N LYS A 146 -19.72 13.26 0.42
CA LYS A 146 -19.04 14.22 1.31
C LYS A 146 -18.51 13.56 2.58
N GLY A 147 -19.26 12.62 3.16
CA GLY A 147 -18.85 11.81 4.30
C GLY A 147 -17.55 11.04 4.06
N ILE A 148 -17.47 10.32 2.93
CA ILE A 148 -16.25 9.61 2.52
C ILE A 148 -15.10 10.59 2.29
N LEU A 149 -15.32 11.70 1.59
CA LEU A 149 -14.29 12.73 1.38
C LEU A 149 -13.78 13.30 2.72
N ALA A 150 -14.68 13.57 3.67
CA ALA A 150 -14.32 14.09 4.99
C ALA A 150 -13.45 13.11 5.77
N HIS A 151 -13.74 11.82 5.68
CA HIS A 151 -12.90 10.74 6.21
C HIS A 151 -11.50 10.75 5.57
N GLU A 152 -11.41 10.83 4.23
CA GLU A 152 -10.12 10.88 3.53
C GLU A 152 -9.29 12.14 3.86
N PHE A 153 -9.95 13.28 4.02
CA PHE A 153 -9.29 14.48 4.55
C PHE A 153 -8.80 14.29 5.98
N GLY A 154 -9.44 13.44 6.78
CA GLY A 154 -8.97 13.00 8.09
C GLY A 154 -7.62 12.29 8.03
N HIS A 155 -7.40 11.43 7.03
CA HIS A 155 -6.10 10.79 6.79
C HIS A 155 -5.01 11.79 6.37
N LEU A 156 -5.33 12.73 5.48
CA LEU A 156 -4.41 13.81 5.12
C LEU A 156 -4.07 14.69 6.34
N TYR A 157 -5.08 15.03 7.15
CA TYR A 157 -4.92 15.81 8.37
C TYR A 157 -3.99 15.13 9.38
N ALA A 158 -4.19 13.83 9.60
CA ALA A 158 -3.39 13.00 10.50
C ALA A 158 -2.01 12.62 9.92
N GLN A 159 -1.76 12.96 8.64
CA GLN A 159 -0.55 12.60 7.89
C GLN A 159 -0.36 11.08 7.76
N ASP A 160 -1.45 10.33 7.79
CA ASP A 160 -1.45 8.87 7.71
C ASP A 160 -1.08 8.41 6.30
N SER A 161 -1.54 9.15 5.29
CA SER A 161 -1.14 9.01 3.89
C SER A 161 0.38 9.10 3.67
N HIS A 162 1.11 9.88 4.48
CA HIS A 162 2.57 9.97 4.41
C HIS A 162 3.24 8.70 4.93
N VAL A 163 2.71 8.12 6.01
CA VAL A 163 3.21 6.86 6.58
C VAL A 163 2.94 5.71 5.62
N ASN A 164 1.76 5.71 5.00
CA ASN A 164 1.38 4.76 3.95
C ASN A 164 2.33 4.82 2.73
N LEU A 165 2.76 6.01 2.32
CA LEU A 165 3.79 6.16 1.27
C LEU A 165 5.12 5.50 1.69
N GLY A 166 5.53 5.62 2.95
CA GLY A 166 6.73 4.97 3.49
C GLY A 166 6.62 3.44 3.53
N ILE A 167 5.50 2.91 4.00
CA ILE A 167 5.21 1.47 3.98
C ILE A 167 5.29 0.94 2.55
N MET A 168 4.68 1.65 1.62
CA MET A 168 4.68 1.27 0.23
C MET A 168 6.08 1.30 -0.38
N ALA A 169 6.86 2.36 -0.11
CA ALA A 169 8.24 2.48 -0.56
C ALA A 169 9.08 1.28 -0.08
N THR A 170 9.03 0.97 1.22
CA THR A 170 9.76 -0.18 1.78
C THR A 170 9.29 -1.52 1.21
N SER A 171 7.98 -1.67 0.99
CA SER A 171 7.39 -2.88 0.41
C SER A 171 7.79 -3.08 -1.05
N PHE A 172 7.85 -2.00 -1.85
CA PHE A 172 8.34 -2.06 -3.23
C PHE A 172 9.83 -2.39 -3.30
N SER A 173 10.65 -1.78 -2.45
CA SER A 173 12.07 -2.12 -2.36
C SER A 173 12.26 -3.61 -2.03
N MET A 174 11.47 -4.14 -1.09
CA MET A 174 11.49 -5.56 -0.77
C MET A 174 11.01 -6.43 -1.93
N GLN A 175 9.92 -6.04 -2.61
CA GLN A 175 9.41 -6.77 -3.78
C GLN A 175 10.45 -6.80 -4.91
N PHE A 176 11.18 -5.72 -5.11
CA PHE A 176 12.30 -5.65 -6.04
C PHE A 176 13.44 -6.59 -5.64
N ALA A 177 13.82 -6.62 -4.36
CA ALA A 177 14.83 -7.55 -3.84
C ALA A 177 14.43 -9.02 -4.07
N ILE A 178 13.17 -9.36 -3.74
CA ILE A 178 12.58 -10.67 -4.00
C ILE A 178 12.64 -11.01 -5.49
N TYR A 179 12.27 -10.06 -6.36
CA TYR A 179 12.28 -10.27 -7.81
C TYR A 179 13.70 -10.49 -8.35
N ALA A 180 14.69 -9.72 -7.89
CA ALA A 180 16.09 -9.89 -8.27
C ALA A 180 16.62 -11.28 -7.88
N VAL A 181 16.35 -11.72 -6.65
CA VAL A 181 16.67 -13.08 -6.19
C VAL A 181 15.95 -14.12 -7.04
N SER A 182 14.68 -13.89 -7.36
CA SER A 182 13.87 -14.79 -8.20
C SER A 182 14.48 -14.99 -9.59
N LEU A 183 14.94 -13.91 -10.23
CA LEU A 183 15.60 -13.96 -11.53
C LEU A 183 16.90 -14.76 -11.47
N LEU A 184 17.69 -14.60 -10.40
CA LEU A 184 18.91 -15.39 -10.22
C LEU A 184 18.60 -16.87 -10.01
N PHE A 185 17.60 -17.20 -9.19
CA PHE A 185 17.16 -18.58 -9.04
C PHE A 185 16.74 -19.19 -10.38
N LEU A 186 15.93 -18.48 -11.17
CA LEU A 186 15.53 -18.93 -12.50
C LEU A 186 16.73 -19.13 -13.44
N PHE A 187 17.69 -18.20 -13.40
CA PHE A 187 18.93 -18.31 -14.17
C PHE A 187 19.74 -19.54 -13.77
N PHE A 188 19.94 -19.78 -12.47
CA PHE A 188 20.68 -20.96 -11.99
C PHE A 188 19.96 -22.26 -12.30
N THR A 189 18.63 -22.33 -12.13
CA THR A 189 17.87 -23.52 -12.56
C THR A 189 18.04 -23.78 -14.05
N TYR A 190 17.99 -22.73 -14.88
CA TYR A 190 18.20 -22.87 -16.32
C TYR A 190 19.62 -23.38 -16.67
N ILE A 191 20.65 -22.85 -16.02
CA ILE A 191 22.03 -23.32 -16.22
C ILE A 191 22.20 -24.78 -15.77
N ILE A 192 21.64 -25.14 -14.61
CA ILE A 192 21.66 -26.52 -14.11
C ILE A 192 20.96 -27.45 -15.10
N ASP A 193 19.80 -27.05 -15.64
CA ASP A 193 19.06 -27.83 -16.63
C ASP A 193 19.90 -28.09 -17.90
N ILE A 194 20.61 -27.06 -18.39
CA ILE A 194 21.55 -27.20 -19.52
C ILE A 194 22.69 -28.18 -19.20
N ILE A 195 23.35 -28.00 -18.04
CA ILE A 195 24.48 -28.85 -17.64
C ILE A 195 24.04 -30.30 -17.49
N ILE A 196 22.92 -30.54 -16.79
CA ILE A 196 22.40 -31.89 -16.59
C ILE A 196 22.04 -32.50 -17.94
N THR A 197 21.39 -31.76 -18.84
CA THR A 197 21.06 -32.26 -20.19
C THR A 197 22.33 -32.61 -20.98
N ALA A 198 23.34 -31.74 -20.96
CA ALA A 198 24.60 -31.94 -21.67
C ALA A 198 25.42 -33.14 -21.13
N VAL A 199 25.48 -33.30 -19.80
CA VAL A 199 26.24 -34.36 -19.12
C VAL A 199 25.52 -35.71 -19.17
N LEU A 200 24.18 -35.71 -19.10
CA LEU A 200 23.38 -36.94 -19.00
C LEU A 200 22.88 -37.48 -20.34
N ASN A 201 23.44 -37.02 -21.47
CA ASN A 201 23.17 -37.41 -22.87
C ASN A 201 23.26 -38.93 -23.21
N LYS A 202 23.23 -39.85 -22.23
CA LYS A 202 23.33 -41.29 -22.41
C LYS A 202 22.08 -42.12 -22.13
N THR A 203 20.97 -41.58 -21.61
CA THR A 203 19.76 -42.40 -21.39
C THR A 203 18.47 -41.59 -21.52
N ASN A 204 17.67 -41.94 -22.52
CA ASN A 204 16.40 -41.29 -22.87
C ASN A 204 15.28 -41.62 -21.84
N PHE A 205 14.37 -40.66 -21.65
CA PHE A 205 13.04 -40.75 -21.02
C PHE A 205 12.86 -40.68 -19.48
N GLY A 206 13.82 -41.02 -18.62
CA GLY A 206 13.60 -40.99 -17.15
C GLY A 206 14.16 -39.78 -16.36
N LYS A 207 14.91 -38.89 -17.02
CA LYS A 207 15.74 -37.85 -16.37
C LYS A 207 15.18 -36.44 -16.52
N THR A 208 14.55 -36.14 -17.67
CA THR A 208 13.89 -34.86 -17.93
C THR A 208 12.77 -34.61 -16.92
N GLU A 209 12.03 -35.65 -16.54
CA GLU A 209 10.96 -35.56 -15.54
C GLU A 209 11.50 -35.22 -14.13
N LYS A 210 12.68 -35.73 -13.74
CA LYS A 210 13.28 -35.44 -12.43
C LYS A 210 13.81 -34.02 -12.33
N ILE A 211 14.39 -33.50 -13.41
CA ILE A 211 14.86 -32.12 -13.50
C ILE A 211 13.66 -31.16 -13.45
N LEU A 212 12.63 -31.43 -14.25
CA LEU A 212 11.39 -30.67 -14.25
C LEU A 212 10.68 -30.71 -12.89
N LEU A 213 10.69 -31.86 -12.21
CA LEU A 213 10.16 -32.00 -10.87
C LEU A 213 10.94 -31.13 -9.87
N PHE A 214 12.27 -31.13 -9.93
CA PHE A 214 13.10 -30.30 -9.05
C PHE A 214 12.87 -28.81 -9.29
N SER A 215 12.88 -28.34 -10.54
CA SER A 215 12.61 -26.92 -10.85
C SER A 215 11.20 -26.49 -10.43
N THR A 216 10.21 -27.37 -10.62
CA THR A 216 8.83 -27.13 -10.16
C THR A 216 8.76 -27.01 -8.63
N ILE A 217 9.45 -27.89 -7.88
CA ILE A 217 9.51 -27.83 -6.41
C ILE A 217 10.15 -26.51 -5.95
N VAL A 218 11.25 -26.09 -6.57
CA VAL A 218 11.94 -24.82 -6.25
C VAL A 218 11.00 -23.63 -6.49
N ILE A 219 10.31 -23.59 -7.63
CA ILE A 219 9.33 -22.53 -7.95
C ILE A 219 8.17 -22.52 -6.96
N ALA A 220 7.68 -23.70 -6.55
CA ALA A 220 6.60 -23.84 -5.58
C ALA A 220 7.03 -23.31 -4.19
N ILE A 221 8.18 -23.74 -3.67
CA ILE A 221 8.72 -23.28 -2.38
C ILE A 221 8.90 -21.77 -2.39
N ARG A 222 9.50 -21.22 -3.46
CA ARG A 222 9.65 -19.77 -3.64
C ARG A 222 8.29 -19.06 -3.56
N SER A 223 7.31 -19.54 -4.31
CA SER A 223 5.97 -18.93 -4.34
C SER A 223 5.31 -18.97 -2.96
N ILE A 224 5.49 -20.05 -2.20
CA ILE A 224 5.01 -20.16 -0.82
C ILE A 224 5.66 -19.09 0.06
N ILE A 225 7.00 -18.95 0.03
CA ILE A 225 7.72 -17.96 0.84
C ILE A 225 7.24 -16.54 0.55
N ILE A 226 7.10 -16.17 -0.73
CA ILE A 226 6.63 -14.83 -1.14
C ILE A 226 5.20 -14.60 -0.65
N ASN A 227 4.31 -15.57 -0.83
CA ASN A 227 2.92 -15.43 -0.40
C ASN A 227 2.79 -15.33 1.12
N VAL A 228 3.56 -16.11 1.88
CA VAL A 228 3.61 -16.03 3.35
C VAL A 228 4.15 -14.67 3.78
N TRP A 229 5.21 -14.17 3.14
CA TRP A 229 5.75 -12.84 3.41
C TRP A 229 4.74 -11.72 3.18
N THR A 230 4.11 -11.70 2.01
CA THR A 230 3.08 -10.73 1.66
C THR A 230 1.88 -10.84 2.61
N PHE A 231 1.52 -12.07 3.02
CA PHE A 231 0.48 -12.30 4.01
C PHE A 231 0.81 -11.65 5.36
N ILE A 232 2.01 -11.88 5.90
CA ILE A 232 2.45 -11.27 7.17
C ILE A 232 2.43 -9.75 7.07
N GLY A 233 2.92 -9.19 5.96
CA GLY A 233 2.92 -7.75 5.72
C GLY A 233 1.51 -7.16 5.72
N ARG A 234 0.56 -7.79 5.02
CA ARG A 234 -0.85 -7.36 5.00
C ARG A 234 -1.47 -7.36 6.39
N VAL A 235 -1.23 -8.41 7.18
CA VAL A 235 -1.76 -8.52 8.55
C VAL A 235 -1.20 -7.41 9.44
N LEU A 236 0.11 -7.16 9.40
CA LEU A 236 0.73 -6.11 10.22
C LEU A 236 0.22 -4.70 9.86
N VAL A 237 0.08 -4.41 8.56
CA VAL A 237 -0.47 -3.13 8.09
C VAL A 237 -1.93 -2.98 8.51
N SER A 238 -2.75 -4.01 8.30
CA SER A 238 -4.18 -4.03 8.66
C SER A 238 -4.40 -3.81 10.16
N ILE A 239 -3.60 -4.44 11.02
CA ILE A 239 -3.71 -4.25 12.47
C ILE A 239 -3.32 -2.83 12.88
N ALA A 240 -2.26 -2.29 12.29
CA ALA A 240 -1.73 -0.99 12.67
C ALA A 240 -2.55 0.19 12.11
N SER A 241 -3.25 0.00 10.97
CA SER A 241 -4.11 1.04 10.38
C SER A 241 -5.41 1.24 11.15
N ARG A 242 -5.93 0.25 11.89
CA ARG A 242 -7.24 0.37 12.58
C ARG A 242 -7.40 1.62 13.44
N LYS A 243 -6.35 2.03 14.15
CA LYS A 243 -6.38 3.25 15.00
C LYS A 243 -6.40 4.55 14.18
N GLN A 244 -5.93 4.51 12.93
CA GLN A 244 -5.98 5.63 11.99
C GLN A 244 -7.42 5.83 11.51
N GLU A 245 -8.13 4.74 11.24
CA GLU A 245 -9.51 4.72 10.77
C GLU A 245 -10.48 5.38 11.75
N TYR A 246 -10.48 4.95 13.03
CA TYR A 246 -11.33 5.58 14.05
C TYR A 246 -11.00 7.07 14.26
N LYS A 247 -9.76 7.51 13.97
CA LYS A 247 -9.37 8.92 14.04
C LYS A 247 -9.86 9.71 12.84
N ALA A 248 -9.81 9.13 11.65
CA ALA A 248 -10.38 9.72 10.44
C ALA A 248 -11.90 9.86 10.59
N ASP A 249 -12.58 8.86 11.13
CA ASP A 249 -14.02 8.91 11.44
C ASP A 249 -14.34 10.01 12.46
N ALA A 250 -13.58 10.07 13.55
CA ALA A 250 -13.72 11.13 14.55
C ALA A 250 -13.47 12.52 13.96
N TYR A 251 -12.55 12.63 13.00
CA TYR A 251 -12.28 13.88 12.31
C TYR A 251 -13.44 14.29 11.42
N ALA A 252 -13.96 13.39 10.59
CA ALA A 252 -15.11 13.64 9.72
C ALA A 252 -16.34 14.10 10.51
N SER A 253 -16.64 13.42 11.61
CA SER A 253 -17.69 13.80 12.56
C SER A 253 -17.45 15.20 13.15
N LYS A 254 -16.22 15.49 13.59
CA LYS A 254 -15.85 16.81 14.14
C LYS A 254 -16.03 17.96 13.13
N ILE A 255 -15.82 17.70 11.84
CA ILE A 255 -15.95 18.74 10.80
C ILE A 255 -17.37 18.82 10.20
N GLY A 256 -18.33 18.07 10.76
CA GLY A 256 -19.75 18.20 10.46
C GLY A 256 -20.32 17.16 9.48
N TYR A 257 -19.55 16.17 9.06
CA TYR A 257 -19.96 15.16 8.07
C TYR A 257 -20.27 13.79 8.70
N ASN A 258 -20.81 13.78 9.92
CA ASN A 258 -21.13 12.56 10.67
C ASN A 258 -22.19 11.70 9.96
N GLU A 259 -23.34 12.31 9.64
CA GLU A 259 -24.49 11.61 9.03
C GLU A 259 -24.17 11.05 7.65
N GLY A 260 -23.48 11.85 6.83
CA GLY A 260 -23.01 11.40 5.51
C GLY A 260 -22.05 10.21 5.62
N LEU A 261 -21.08 10.27 6.54
CA LEU A 261 -20.16 9.16 6.76
C LEU A 261 -20.90 7.91 7.28
N TYR A 262 -21.87 8.10 8.17
CA TYR A 262 -22.68 7.01 8.70
C TYR A 262 -23.51 6.32 7.60
N SER A 263 -24.15 7.11 6.72
CA SER A 263 -24.88 6.61 5.54
C SER A 263 -23.96 5.78 4.63
N ALA A 264 -22.80 6.34 4.27
CA ALA A 264 -21.83 5.66 3.42
C ALA A 264 -21.32 4.33 4.02
N LEU A 265 -21.02 4.31 5.33
CA LEU A 265 -20.61 3.10 6.03
C LEU A 265 -21.74 2.08 6.10
N THR A 266 -22.99 2.51 6.24
CA THR A 266 -24.14 1.59 6.22
C THR A 266 -24.23 0.86 4.87
N ILE A 267 -24.14 1.60 3.76
CA ILE A 267 -24.14 1.03 2.39
C ILE A 267 -22.98 0.04 2.21
N LEU A 268 -21.78 0.39 2.68
CA LEU A 268 -20.62 -0.50 2.63
C LEU A 268 -20.83 -1.78 3.44
N SER A 269 -21.42 -1.67 4.64
CA SER A 269 -21.67 -2.82 5.52
C SER A 269 -22.63 -3.84 4.91
N GLU A 270 -23.63 -3.38 4.16
CA GLU A 270 -24.59 -4.24 3.46
C GLU A 270 -23.91 -5.03 2.33
N GLY A 271 -22.93 -4.43 1.65
CA GLY A 271 -22.11 -5.12 0.65
C GLY A 271 -21.07 -6.09 1.25
N GLU A 272 -20.59 -5.85 2.47
CA GLU A 272 -19.56 -6.65 3.14
C GLU A 272 -20.05 -8.01 3.65
N GLN A 273 -21.36 -8.21 3.84
CA GLN A 273 -21.95 -9.43 4.45
C GLN A 273 -21.65 -10.74 3.68
N THR A 274 -21.01 -10.68 2.52
CA THR A 274 -20.64 -11.84 1.69
C THR A 274 -19.19 -12.33 1.87
N GLN A 275 -18.35 -11.67 2.68
CA GLN A 275 -16.91 -12.01 2.77
C GLN A 275 -16.54 -12.90 3.98
N SER A 276 -15.66 -13.89 3.77
CA SER A 276 -15.12 -14.72 4.85
C SER A 276 -14.28 -13.89 5.83
N PHE A 277 -14.26 -14.25 7.11
CA PHE A 277 -13.47 -13.57 8.16
C PHE A 277 -11.99 -13.39 7.80
N VAL A 278 -11.42 -14.37 7.09
CA VAL A 278 -10.03 -14.34 6.61
C VAL A 278 -9.88 -13.31 5.48
N ASN A 279 -10.80 -13.27 4.52
CA ASN A 279 -10.78 -12.26 3.45
C ASN A 279 -10.99 -10.85 4.00
N TYR A 280 -11.85 -10.68 4.99
CA TYR A 280 -12.10 -9.41 5.66
C TYR A 280 -10.84 -8.87 6.38
N ILE A 281 -10.07 -9.72 7.07
CA ILE A 281 -8.77 -9.32 7.66
C ILE A 281 -7.71 -9.02 6.60
N LEU A 282 -7.77 -9.68 5.44
CA LEU A 282 -6.75 -9.62 4.40
C LEU A 282 -6.94 -8.53 3.35
N TYR A 283 -8.19 -8.22 3.02
CA TYR A 283 -8.57 -7.32 1.92
C TYR A 283 -9.45 -6.16 2.37
N GLY A 284 -9.97 -6.18 3.61
CA GLY A 284 -10.64 -5.02 4.18
C GLY A 284 -9.67 -3.84 4.23
N THR A 285 -9.94 -2.80 3.46
CA THR A 285 -9.19 -1.55 3.52
C THR A 285 -9.39 -0.84 4.86
N HIS A 286 -10.46 -1.20 5.59
CA HIS A 286 -10.83 -0.64 6.88
C HIS A 286 -11.21 -1.74 7.91
N PRO A 287 -11.13 -1.47 9.24
CA PRO A 287 -11.74 -2.30 10.27
C PRO A 287 -13.27 -2.33 10.12
N SER A 288 -13.90 -3.25 10.84
CA SER A 288 -15.24 -3.75 10.51
C SER A 288 -16.20 -2.61 10.59
N THR A 289 -16.94 -2.42 9.52
CA THR A 289 -17.83 -1.30 9.32
C THR A 289 -18.80 -1.16 10.51
N ASP A 290 -19.30 -2.29 11.04
CA ASP A 290 -20.13 -2.36 12.26
C ASP A 290 -19.50 -1.70 13.50
N LYS A 291 -18.19 -1.89 13.73
CA LYS A 291 -17.50 -1.29 14.88
C LYS A 291 -17.29 0.21 14.71
N ARG A 292 -17.14 0.66 13.46
CA ARG A 292 -17.01 2.09 13.13
C ARG A 292 -18.36 2.78 13.25
N LEU A 293 -19.44 2.15 12.77
CA LEU A 293 -20.82 2.60 12.93
C LEU A 293 -21.16 2.78 14.41
N LEU A 294 -20.93 1.76 15.26
CA LEU A 294 -21.12 1.86 16.71
C LEU A 294 -20.30 3.01 17.34
N ALA A 295 -19.09 3.27 16.85
CA ALA A 295 -18.24 4.35 17.37
C ALA A 295 -18.71 5.74 16.95
N LEU A 296 -19.51 5.85 15.87
CA LEU A 296 -20.13 7.09 15.41
C LEU A 296 -21.46 7.36 16.11
N GLU A 297 -22.27 6.32 16.39
CA GLU A 297 -23.54 6.46 17.13
C GLU A 297 -23.35 6.96 18.57
N ASN A 298 -22.22 6.62 19.19
CA ASN A 298 -21.94 6.94 20.60
C ASN A 298 -21.29 8.33 20.81
N LYS A 299 -21.45 9.27 19.87
CA LYS A 299 -20.85 10.63 19.91
C LYS A 299 -21.89 11.73 19.73
#